data_AF-A0A3Q9JQA5-F1
#
_entry.id   AF-A0A3Q9JQA5-F1
#
_cell.length_a   1.000
_cell.length_b   1.000
_cell.length_c   1.000
_cell.angle_alpha   90.00
_cell.angle_beta   90.00
_cell.angle_gamma   90.00
#
_symmetry.space_group_name_H-M   'P 1'
#
loop_
_entity.id
_entity.type
_entity.pdbx_description
1 polymer ?
#
loop_
_entity_poly.entity_id
_entity_poly.type
_entity_poly.pdbx_seq_one_letter_code
_entity_poly.pdbx_strand_id
1 'polypeptide(L)'
;DYKNEAVRLESFENWPVAEIVRPEDLARAGFYSLKSGDNTKCAYCKGIVRAWEPNDVPDVEHKKHFPQCPFVLSTINPRLESASRRNHFKNMNVINKDVESGNLGELGVQKHNGPKRPDYGTVETRLKTYVQWSPNLIQTPEILSQAGFYYE
;
A
#
# COMPACT_ATOMS: atom_id res chain seq x y z
N ASP A 1 -14.91 4.35 25.75
CA ASP A 1 -13.68 5.17 25.72
C ASP A 1 -13.20 5.24 24.27
N TYR A 2 -12.98 6.44 23.73
CA TYR A 2 -12.56 6.67 22.35
C TYR A 2 -11.09 6.31 22.07
N LYS A 3 -10.34 5.79 23.05
CA LYS A 3 -9.04 5.16 22.79
C LYS A 3 -9.15 3.90 21.90
N ASN A 4 -10.29 3.20 21.93
CA ASN A 4 -10.55 2.07 21.02
C ASN A 4 -11.05 2.58 19.65
N GLU A 5 -10.44 2.09 18.57
CA GLU A 5 -10.81 2.46 17.19
C GLU A 5 -12.22 2.03 16.81
N ALA A 6 -12.67 0.83 17.22
CA ALA A 6 -14.02 0.37 16.94
C ALA A 6 -15.08 1.31 17.55
N VAL A 7 -14.85 1.78 18.78
CA VAL A 7 -15.73 2.75 19.45
C VAL A 7 -15.71 4.11 18.74
N ARG A 8 -14.56 4.52 18.18
CA ARG A 8 -14.50 5.72 17.34
C ARG A 8 -15.31 5.54 16.07
N LEU A 9 -15.22 4.37 15.43
CA LEU A 9 -15.96 4.07 14.21
C LEU A 9 -17.48 4.08 14.45
N GLU A 10 -17.95 3.46 15.54
CA GLU A 10 -19.37 3.49 15.94
C GLU A 10 -19.92 4.92 16.11
N SER A 11 -19.07 5.86 16.54
CA SER A 11 -19.49 7.26 16.66
C SER A 11 -19.91 7.91 15.34
N PHE A 12 -19.52 7.35 14.19
CA PHE A 12 -19.87 7.86 12.86
C PHE A 12 -21.20 7.32 12.31
N GLU A 13 -22.03 6.69 13.14
CA GLU A 13 -23.41 6.40 12.74
C GLU A 13 -24.11 7.67 12.21
N ASN A 14 -24.69 7.57 11.00
CA ASN A 14 -25.30 8.66 10.23
C ASN A 14 -24.34 9.80 9.84
N TRP A 15 -23.09 9.47 9.50
CA TRP A 15 -22.11 10.45 9.03
C TRP A 15 -22.56 11.14 7.72
N PRO A 16 -22.64 12.49 7.68
CA PRO A 16 -23.30 13.21 6.58
C PRO A 16 -22.46 13.32 5.30
N VAL A 17 -21.14 13.11 5.37
CA VAL A 17 -20.19 13.34 4.26
C VAL A 17 -19.32 12.11 3.96
N ALA A 18 -19.91 10.92 4.03
CA ALA A 18 -19.21 9.65 3.80
C ALA A 18 -18.60 9.52 2.39
N GLU A 19 -19.16 10.22 1.40
CA GLU A 19 -18.63 10.29 0.03
C GLU A 19 -17.37 11.16 -0.08
N ILE A 20 -17.19 12.11 0.83
CA ILE A 20 -16.02 13.01 0.87
C ILE A 20 -14.89 12.38 1.67
N VAL A 21 -15.21 11.92 2.89
CA VAL A 21 -14.26 11.29 3.79
C VAL A 21 -14.92 10.13 4.53
N ARG A 22 -14.27 8.96 4.44
CA ARG A 22 -14.81 7.73 4.99
C ARG A 22 -14.67 7.69 6.52
N PRO A 23 -15.72 7.26 7.25
CA PRO A 23 -15.67 7.04 8.70
C PRO A 23 -14.49 6.18 9.17
N GLU A 24 -14.13 5.15 8.41
CA GLU A 24 -13.03 4.24 8.74
C GLU A 24 -11.69 4.97 8.75
N ASP A 25 -11.46 5.85 7.79
CA ASP A 25 -10.22 6.62 7.70
C ASP A 25 -10.12 7.66 8.84
N LEU A 26 -11.24 8.26 9.23
CA LEU A 26 -11.32 9.17 10.38
C LEU A 26 -11.05 8.43 11.70
N ALA A 27 -11.72 7.30 11.92
CA ALA A 27 -11.53 6.48 13.11
C ALA A 27 -10.09 5.98 13.26
N ARG A 28 -9.49 5.52 12.16
CA ARG A 28 -8.08 5.09 12.07
C ARG A 28 -7.09 6.24 12.29
N ALA A 29 -7.43 7.45 11.88
CA ALA A 29 -6.67 8.67 12.17
C ALA A 29 -6.85 9.18 13.61
N GLY A 30 -7.66 8.51 14.43
CA GLY A 30 -7.84 8.82 15.85
C GLY A 30 -9.01 9.77 16.14
N PHE A 31 -9.85 10.05 15.14
CA PHE A 31 -11.01 10.93 15.26
C PHE A 31 -12.31 10.17 15.60
N TYR A 32 -13.20 10.83 16.32
CA TYR A 32 -14.59 10.41 16.53
C TYR A 32 -15.53 11.58 16.19
N SER A 33 -16.76 11.28 15.80
CA SER A 33 -17.76 12.29 15.41
C SER A 33 -18.30 13.02 16.65
N LEU A 34 -18.53 14.33 16.50
CA LEU A 34 -19.26 15.13 17.48
C LEU A 34 -20.78 15.15 17.24
N LYS A 35 -21.28 14.35 16.26
CA LYS A 35 -22.70 14.29 15.86
C LYS A 35 -23.30 15.65 15.46
N SER A 36 -22.44 16.59 15.04
CA SER A 36 -22.83 17.93 14.63
C SER A 36 -22.11 18.27 13.34
N GLY A 37 -22.82 18.18 12.21
CA GLY A 37 -22.25 18.32 10.87
C GLY A 37 -21.13 17.31 10.63
N ASP A 38 -20.03 17.79 10.07
CA ASP A 38 -18.82 17.02 9.81
C ASP A 38 -17.70 17.29 10.85
N ASN A 39 -18.08 17.75 12.05
CA ASN A 39 -17.12 18.00 13.11
C ASN A 39 -16.60 16.68 13.69
N THR A 40 -15.27 16.54 13.74
CA THR A 40 -14.59 15.40 14.34
C THR A 40 -13.60 15.84 15.41
N LYS A 41 -13.38 15.00 16.41
CA LYS A 41 -12.48 15.30 17.53
C LYS A 41 -11.51 14.16 17.77
N CYS A 42 -10.25 14.49 18.00
CA CYS A 42 -9.23 13.49 18.30
C CYS A 42 -9.39 12.95 19.72
N ALA A 43 -9.31 11.63 19.89
CA ALA A 43 -9.35 10.99 21.21
C ALA A 43 -8.14 11.33 22.10
N TYR A 44 -7.00 11.73 21.50
CA TYR A 44 -5.71 11.89 22.19
C TYR A 44 -5.38 13.36 22.46
N CYS A 45 -5.28 14.21 21.43
CA CYS A 45 -4.98 15.64 21.61
C CYS A 45 -6.21 16.53 21.83
N LYS A 46 -7.43 15.97 21.67
CA LYS A 46 -8.70 16.70 21.77
C LYS A 46 -8.88 17.81 20.73
N GLY A 47 -7.99 17.90 19.74
CA GLY A 47 -8.12 18.78 18.58
C GLY A 47 -9.37 18.45 17.75
N ILE A 48 -9.98 19.49 17.17
CA ILE A 48 -11.21 19.38 16.36
C ILE A 48 -10.89 19.75 14.92
N VAL A 49 -11.36 18.94 13.97
CA VAL A 49 -11.30 19.18 12.52
C VAL A 49 -12.72 19.16 11.97
N ARG A 50 -12.99 19.99 10.98
CA ARG A 50 -14.31 20.20 10.35
C ARG A 50 -14.13 20.74 8.94
N ALA A 51 -15.23 20.85 8.20
CA ALA A 51 -15.22 21.27 6.79
C ALA A 51 -14.28 20.38 5.96
N TRP A 52 -14.49 19.06 6.03
CA TRP A 52 -13.75 18.08 5.25
C TRP A 52 -14.02 18.28 3.76
N GLU A 53 -12.94 18.33 2.98
CA GLU A 53 -12.97 18.57 1.54
C GLU A 53 -12.62 17.29 0.76
N PRO A 54 -13.07 17.17 -0.50
CA PRO A 54 -12.61 16.10 -1.37
C PRO A 54 -11.08 16.11 -1.48
N ASN A 55 -10.48 14.93 -1.34
CA ASN A 55 -9.02 14.67 -1.29
C ASN A 55 -8.33 14.92 0.07
N ASP A 56 -9.06 15.34 1.10
CA ASP A 56 -8.48 15.37 2.44
C ASP A 56 -8.12 13.97 2.91
N VAL A 57 -6.89 13.84 3.42
CA VAL A 57 -6.41 12.59 4.03
C VAL A 57 -6.37 12.81 5.55
N PRO A 58 -7.21 12.11 6.34
CA PRO A 58 -7.31 12.35 7.78
C PRO A 58 -5.98 12.32 8.54
N ASP A 59 -5.06 11.43 8.15
CA ASP A 59 -3.72 11.37 8.73
C ASP A 59 -2.87 12.61 8.44
N VAL A 60 -2.97 13.14 7.23
CA VAL A 60 -2.24 14.34 6.80
C VAL A 60 -2.81 15.57 7.48
N GLU A 61 -4.14 15.73 7.48
CA GLU A 61 -4.80 16.85 8.13
C GLU A 61 -4.58 16.84 9.66
N HIS A 62 -4.61 15.66 10.30
CA HIS A 62 -4.31 15.54 11.72
C HIS A 62 -2.87 15.98 12.03
N LYS A 63 -1.89 15.55 11.23
CA LYS A 63 -0.48 15.96 11.39
C LYS A 63 -0.29 17.46 11.15
N LYS A 64 -0.93 18.00 10.12
CA LYS A 64 -0.84 19.41 9.71
C LYS A 64 -1.40 20.34 10.79
N HIS A 65 -2.58 20.03 11.33
CA HIS A 65 -3.25 20.88 12.32
C HIS A 65 -2.78 20.65 13.77
N PHE A 66 -2.39 19.42 14.12
CA PHE A 66 -1.99 19.05 15.48
C PHE A 66 -0.67 18.25 15.48
N PRO A 67 0.46 18.84 15.03
CA PRO A 67 1.73 18.13 14.89
C PRO A 67 2.28 17.59 16.21
N GLN A 68 1.88 18.16 17.35
CA GLN A 68 2.28 17.74 18.69
C GLN A 68 1.32 16.72 19.34
N CYS A 69 0.33 16.22 18.60
CA CYS A 69 -0.57 15.19 19.12
C CYS A 69 0.22 13.90 19.42
N PRO A 70 0.08 13.29 20.61
CA PRO A 70 0.79 12.05 20.94
C PRO A 70 0.51 10.91 19.95
N PHE A 71 -0.72 10.85 19.40
CA PHE A 71 -1.10 9.87 18.39
C PHE A 71 -0.48 10.17 17.01
N VAL A 72 -0.33 11.45 16.67
CA VAL A 72 0.40 11.84 15.46
C VAL A 72 1.85 11.39 15.55
N LEU A 73 2.51 11.71 16.65
CA LEU A 73 3.92 11.41 16.88
C LEU A 73 4.20 9.90 16.90
N SER A 74 3.40 9.12 17.63
CA SER A 74 3.66 7.68 17.84
C SER A 74 3.10 6.77 16.74
N THR A 75 2.04 7.19 16.04
CA THR A 75 1.28 6.29 15.15
C THR A 75 1.19 6.81 13.72
N ILE A 76 0.83 8.08 13.52
CA ILE A 76 0.62 8.63 12.18
C ILE A 76 1.94 8.87 11.45
N ASN A 77 2.93 9.49 12.12
CA ASN A 77 4.23 9.76 11.51
C ASN A 77 4.91 8.49 10.96
N PRO A 78 5.05 7.38 11.73
CA PRO A 78 5.61 6.13 11.20
C PRO A 78 4.82 5.58 10.01
N ARG A 79 3.49 5.72 10.01
CA ARG A 79 2.60 5.25 8.94
C ARG A 79 2.83 6.01 7.64
N LEU A 80 2.95 7.34 7.73
CA LEU A 80 3.23 8.21 6.59
C LEU A 80 4.64 7.97 6.02
N GLU A 81 5.64 7.78 6.89
CA GLU A 81 7.00 7.42 6.47
C GLU A 81 7.05 6.06 5.75
N SER A 82 6.34 5.06 6.28
CA SER A 82 6.27 3.72 5.69
C SER A 82 5.59 3.74 4.32
N ALA A 83 4.57 4.59 4.12
CA ALA A 83 3.96 4.79 2.82
C ALA A 83 4.94 5.41 1.81
N SER A 84 5.78 6.35 2.25
CA SER A 84 6.82 6.96 1.42
C SER A 84 7.91 5.95 1.01
N ARG A 85 8.37 5.11 1.95
CA ARG A 85 9.34 4.03 1.64
C ARG A 85 8.80 3.02 0.62
N ARG A 86 7.51 2.65 0.71
CA ARG A 86 6.86 1.78 -0.30
C ARG A 86 6.92 2.32 -1.73
N ASN A 87 6.90 3.64 -1.90
CA ASN A 87 7.07 4.26 -3.21
C ASN A 87 8.53 4.29 -3.68
N HIS A 88 9.51 4.20 -2.77
CA HIS A 88 10.94 4.12 -3.11
C HIS A 88 11.36 2.72 -3.61
N PHE A 89 10.75 1.64 -3.10
CA PHE A 89 11.09 0.27 -3.51
C PHE A 89 10.67 -0.10 -4.94
N LYS A 90 9.80 0.68 -5.59
CA LYS A 90 9.45 0.46 -7.00
C LYS A 90 10.63 0.74 -7.95
N ASN A 91 11.67 1.44 -7.48
CA ASN A 91 12.84 1.85 -8.26
C ASN A 91 14.18 1.37 -7.66
N MET A 92 14.18 0.46 -6.69
CA MET A 92 15.44 -0.08 -6.13
C MET A 92 15.94 -1.27 -6.95
N ASN A 93 17.09 -1.10 -7.61
CA ASN A 93 17.88 -2.19 -8.16
C ASN A 93 18.60 -2.90 -6.99
N VAL A 94 18.20 -4.13 -6.64
CA VAL A 94 18.79 -4.92 -5.54
C VAL A 94 20.11 -5.54 -5.99
N ILE A 95 21.14 -4.71 -6.18
CA ILE A 95 22.52 -5.15 -6.28
C ILE A 95 23.23 -4.60 -5.04
N ASN A 96 23.20 -5.35 -3.94
CA ASN A 96 24.05 -5.05 -2.78
C ASN A 96 25.50 -5.36 -3.15
N LYS A 97 26.32 -4.30 -3.26
CA LYS A 97 27.77 -4.43 -3.49
C LYS A 97 28.55 -4.89 -2.24
N ASP A 98 27.89 -4.93 -1.09
CA ASP A 98 28.52 -5.19 0.22
C ASP A 98 28.39 -6.65 0.71
N VAL A 99 28.02 -7.59 -0.16
CA VAL A 99 28.24 -9.03 0.12
C VAL A 99 29.72 -9.33 -0.11
N GLU A 100 30.54 -9.01 0.89
CA GLU A 100 31.85 -9.61 1.04
C GLU A 100 31.68 -11.11 1.32
N SER A 101 31.93 -11.92 0.29
CA SER A 101 32.48 -13.28 0.33
C SER A 101 32.03 -14.27 1.43
N GLY A 102 30.82 -14.13 1.97
CA GLY A 102 30.19 -15.17 2.77
C GLY A 102 29.74 -16.32 1.86
N ASN A 103 30.13 -17.55 2.17
CA ASN A 103 29.70 -18.74 1.44
C ASN A 103 28.18 -18.97 1.66
N LEU A 104 27.34 -18.33 0.84
CA LEU A 104 25.88 -18.48 0.85
C LEU A 104 25.40 -19.90 0.48
N GLY A 105 26.31 -20.80 0.08
CA GLY A 105 25.99 -22.19 -0.23
C GLY A 105 25.51 -22.98 0.98
N GLU A 106 25.96 -22.64 2.19
CA GLU A 106 25.58 -23.31 3.44
C GLU A 106 24.11 -23.05 3.84
N LEU A 107 23.54 -21.93 3.41
CA LEU A 107 22.12 -21.58 3.60
C LEU A 107 21.21 -22.12 2.49
N GLY A 108 21.74 -22.93 1.57
CA GLY A 108 20.99 -23.46 0.43
C GLY A 108 20.62 -22.41 -0.63
N VAL A 109 21.17 -21.19 -0.56
CA VAL A 109 20.90 -20.13 -1.53
C VAL A 109 21.58 -20.47 -2.85
N GLN A 110 20.78 -20.83 -3.85
CA GLN A 110 21.26 -21.11 -5.19
C GLN A 110 21.58 -19.79 -5.90
N LYS A 111 22.84 -19.60 -6.30
CA LYS A 111 23.24 -18.49 -7.17
C LYS A 111 22.57 -18.69 -8.54
N HIS A 112 21.56 -17.88 -8.86
CA HIS A 112 20.96 -17.88 -10.18
C HIS A 112 21.81 -17.01 -11.12
N ASN A 113 22.32 -17.58 -12.21
CA ASN A 113 23.10 -16.84 -13.22
C ASN A 113 22.19 -16.19 -14.27
N GLY A 114 21.01 -15.72 -13.84
CA GLY A 114 19.96 -15.22 -14.73
C GLY A 114 19.06 -16.31 -15.32
N PRO A 115 18.12 -15.93 -16.20
CA PRO A 115 17.19 -16.86 -16.82
C PRO A 115 17.90 -17.82 -17.77
N LYS A 116 17.53 -19.11 -17.72
CA LYS A 116 18.06 -20.16 -18.60
C LYS A 116 17.81 -19.89 -20.09
N ARG A 117 16.78 -19.10 -20.41
CA ARG A 117 16.39 -18.66 -21.75
C ARG A 117 16.30 -17.13 -21.79
N PRO A 118 17.43 -16.42 -21.94
CA PRO A 118 17.43 -14.96 -21.94
C PRO A 118 16.63 -14.37 -23.11
N ASP A 119 16.57 -15.07 -24.25
CA ASP A 119 15.80 -14.65 -25.44
C ASP A 119 14.28 -14.58 -25.19
N TYR A 120 13.80 -15.26 -24.15
CA TYR A 120 12.40 -15.25 -23.70
C TYR A 120 12.22 -14.50 -22.37
N GLY A 121 13.14 -13.60 -22.04
CA GLY A 121 13.16 -12.85 -20.79
C GLY A 121 11.98 -11.89 -20.64
N THR A 122 11.42 -11.38 -21.74
CA THR A 122 10.30 -10.43 -21.72
C THR A 122 8.97 -11.11 -22.07
N VAL A 123 7.85 -10.53 -21.60
CA VAL A 123 6.50 -11.01 -21.95
C VAL A 123 6.30 -11.00 -23.47
N GLU A 124 6.78 -9.96 -24.15
CA GLU A 124 6.65 -9.82 -25.60
C GLU A 124 7.40 -10.93 -26.36
N THR A 125 8.64 -11.22 -25.97
CA THR A 125 9.42 -12.31 -26.57
C THR A 125 8.79 -13.68 -26.36
N ARG A 126 8.11 -13.89 -25.23
CA ARG A 126 7.35 -15.12 -24.96
C ARG A 126 6.10 -15.20 -25.82
N LEU A 127 5.35 -14.11 -25.97
CA LEU A 127 4.13 -14.08 -26.78
C LEU A 127 4.40 -14.45 -28.26
N LYS A 128 5.54 -14.00 -28.80
CA LYS A 128 5.99 -14.30 -30.17
C LYS A 128 6.18 -15.78 -30.45
N THR A 129 6.27 -16.63 -29.43
CA THR A 129 6.42 -18.07 -29.63
C THR A 129 5.10 -18.79 -29.92
N TYR A 130 3.95 -18.18 -29.59
CA TYR A 130 2.64 -18.79 -29.71
C TYR A 130 2.04 -18.74 -31.13
N VAL A 131 2.87 -18.60 -32.17
CA VAL A 131 2.43 -18.50 -33.57
C VAL A 131 1.64 -19.74 -34.02
N GLN A 132 1.97 -20.91 -33.47
CA GLN A 132 1.30 -22.19 -33.78
C GLN A 132 0.30 -22.61 -32.69
N TRP A 133 -0.05 -21.71 -31.76
CA TRP A 133 -0.97 -22.02 -30.67
C TRP A 133 -2.39 -22.30 -31.19
N SER A 134 -3.00 -23.37 -30.69
CA SER A 134 -4.37 -23.72 -31.07
C SER A 134 -5.37 -22.71 -30.47
N PRO A 135 -6.24 -22.09 -31.28
CA PRO A 135 -7.22 -21.12 -30.78
C PRO A 135 -8.32 -21.77 -29.92
N ASN A 136 -8.40 -23.11 -29.90
CA ASN A 136 -9.40 -23.86 -29.16
C ASN A 136 -8.99 -24.17 -27.70
N LEU A 137 -7.81 -23.73 -27.28
CA LEU A 137 -7.33 -23.88 -25.90
C LEU A 137 -7.90 -22.77 -25.01
N ILE A 138 -8.32 -23.15 -23.81
CA ILE A 138 -8.89 -22.23 -22.81
C ILE A 138 -7.88 -21.18 -22.36
N GLN A 139 -6.60 -21.53 -22.34
CA GLN A 139 -5.54 -20.62 -21.94
C GLN A 139 -5.11 -19.74 -23.11
N THR A 140 -5.06 -18.43 -22.86
CA THR A 140 -4.60 -17.47 -23.86
C THR A 140 -3.08 -17.34 -23.82
N PRO A 141 -2.43 -17.18 -24.99
CA PRO A 141 -1.00 -16.86 -25.08
C PRO A 141 -0.57 -15.70 -24.18
N GLU A 142 -1.42 -14.69 -23.98
CA GLU A 142 -1.17 -13.53 -23.14
C GLU A 142 -1.03 -13.92 -21.67
N ILE A 143 -1.98 -14.71 -21.14
CA ILE A 143 -1.95 -15.17 -19.75
C ILE A 143 -0.73 -16.05 -19.51
N LEU A 144 -0.43 -16.95 -20.45
CA LEU A 144 0.73 -17.83 -20.36
C LEU A 144 2.04 -17.03 -20.40
N SER A 145 2.16 -16.05 -21.30
CA SER A 145 3.35 -15.20 -21.43
C SER A 145 3.56 -14.30 -20.21
N GLN A 146 2.48 -13.78 -19.60
CA GLN A 146 2.53 -13.03 -18.34
C GLN A 146 2.98 -13.92 -17.17
N ALA A 147 2.54 -15.18 -17.15
CA ALA A 147 2.94 -16.17 -16.16
C ALA A 147 4.35 -16.74 -16.37
N GLY A 148 5.06 -16.31 -17.43
CA GLY A 148 6.44 -16.70 -17.69
C GLY A 148 6.60 -17.90 -18.62
N PHE A 149 5.52 -18.41 -19.22
CA PHE A 149 5.55 -19.50 -20.18
C PHE A 149 5.80 -19.01 -21.60
N TYR A 150 6.44 -19.86 -22.40
CA TYR A 150 6.62 -19.69 -23.83
C TYR A 150 6.32 -21.03 -24.52
N TYR A 151 6.04 -20.99 -25.82
CA TYR A 151 5.72 -22.12 -26.65
C TYR A 151 6.94 -22.56 -27.46
N GLU A 152 7.13 -23.86 -27.68
CA GLU A 152 8.23 -24.44 -28.46
C GLU A 152 7.71 -25.60 -29.29
#